data_AF-A0A352RU49-F1
#
_entry.id   AF-A0A352RU49-F1
#
_cell.length_a   1.000
_cell.length_b   1.000
_cell.length_c   1.000
_cell.angle_alpha   90.00
_cell.angle_beta   90.00
_cell.angle_gamma   90.00
#
_symmetry.space_group_name_H-M   'P 1'
#
loop_
_entity.id
_entity.type
_entity.pdbx_description
1 polymer ?
#
loop_
_entity_poly.entity_id
_entity_poly.type
_entity_poly.pdbx_seq_one_letter_code
_entity_poly.pdbx_strand_id
1 'polypeptide(L)'
;AVHKMYTDPNHLKVSDPGQVEGNVVFTYLDAFDPNPAEVEALKEHYRRGGLGDMVLKRRVESVLQEMLRPIRERREQLAQDPGYVFDILKKGTAEAREITQQTLDEVRGALGMFSFPQ
;
A
#
# COMPACT_ATOMS: atom_id res chain seq x y z
N ALA A 1 13.41 -6.40 -7.56
CA ALA A 1 13.20 -6.12 -6.12
C ALA A 1 12.76 -7.38 -5.37
N VAL A 2 11.67 -8.05 -5.81
CA VAL A 2 11.09 -9.22 -5.15
C VAL A 2 12.05 -10.42 -5.01
N HIS A 3 12.88 -10.69 -6.02
CA HIS A 3 13.87 -11.78 -5.97
C HIS A 3 14.84 -11.70 -4.78
N LYS A 4 15.15 -10.49 -4.29
CA LYS A 4 16.07 -10.26 -3.18
C LYS A 4 15.38 -10.21 -1.80
N MET A 5 14.07 -10.41 -1.74
CA MET A 5 13.35 -10.44 -0.46
C MET A 5 13.86 -11.58 0.41
N TYR A 6 14.01 -11.27 1.70
CA TYR A 6 14.34 -12.25 2.72
C TYR A 6 13.17 -13.22 2.92
N THR A 7 13.48 -14.50 3.08
CA THR A 7 12.53 -15.60 3.25
C THR A 7 12.79 -16.30 4.58
N ASP A 8 13.43 -17.48 4.56
CA ASP A 8 13.78 -18.29 5.72
C ASP A 8 15.23 -18.79 5.57
N PRO A 9 16.15 -18.47 6.50
CA PRO A 9 17.55 -18.89 6.42
C PRO A 9 17.72 -20.41 6.58
N ASN A 10 16.73 -21.10 7.13
CA ASN A 10 16.76 -22.55 7.34
C ASN A 10 16.19 -23.35 6.16
N HIS A 11 15.52 -22.69 5.20
CA HIS A 11 14.97 -23.32 4.00
C HIS A 11 16.01 -23.32 2.87
N LEU A 12 16.95 -24.28 2.92
CA LEU A 12 18.11 -24.33 2.02
C LEU A 12 17.84 -25.08 0.71
N LYS A 13 17.01 -26.12 0.75
CA LYS A 13 16.57 -26.89 -0.42
C LYS A 13 15.06 -26.86 -0.53
N VAL A 14 14.55 -27.00 -1.76
CA VAL A 14 13.11 -27.05 -2.04
C VAL A 14 12.39 -28.15 -1.26
N SER A 15 13.06 -29.27 -0.98
CA SER A 15 12.51 -30.38 -0.21
C SER A 15 12.40 -30.13 1.29
N ASP A 16 13.14 -29.14 1.80
CA ASP A 16 13.22 -28.88 3.23
C ASP A 16 11.91 -28.21 3.69
N PRO A 17 11.42 -28.49 4.90
CA PRO A 17 10.30 -27.73 5.46
C PRO A 17 10.75 -26.30 5.74
N GLY A 18 9.89 -25.32 5.44
CA GLY A 18 10.17 -23.91 5.66
C GLY A 18 9.27 -23.27 6.72
N GLN A 19 9.75 -22.18 7.33
CA GLN A 19 9.03 -21.38 8.31
C GLN A 19 8.27 -20.23 7.65
N VAL A 20 6.98 -20.12 7.95
CA VAL A 20 6.12 -19.02 7.46
C VAL A 20 6.28 -17.78 8.33
N GLU A 21 6.43 -17.99 9.63
CA GLU A 21 6.53 -16.93 10.63
C GLU A 21 7.87 -16.19 10.47
N GLY A 22 7.80 -14.88 10.18
CA GLY A 22 8.99 -14.05 9.91
C GLY A 22 9.43 -14.04 8.43
N ASN A 23 8.77 -14.81 7.56
CA ASN A 23 9.03 -14.81 6.12
C ASN A 23 8.28 -13.65 5.44
N VAL A 24 9.03 -12.63 5.00
CA VAL A 24 8.49 -11.42 4.40
C VAL A 24 7.70 -11.70 3.11
N VAL A 25 8.03 -12.78 2.39
CA VAL A 25 7.30 -13.16 1.17
C VAL A 25 5.87 -13.55 1.51
N PHE A 26 5.64 -14.31 2.59
CA PHE A 26 4.28 -14.62 3.04
C PHE A 26 3.55 -13.39 3.59
N THR A 27 4.24 -12.48 4.27
CA THR A 27 3.64 -11.20 4.68
C THR A 27 3.10 -10.41 3.50
N TYR A 28 3.81 -10.40 2.37
CA TYR A 28 3.34 -9.73 1.15
C TYR A 28 2.19 -10.49 0.48
N LEU A 29 2.22 -11.82 0.43
CA LEU A 29 1.10 -12.62 -0.07
C LEU A 29 -0.16 -12.37 0.75
N ASP A 30 -0.06 -12.38 2.08
CA ASP A 30 -1.19 -12.12 2.98
C ASP A 30 -1.81 -10.73 2.78
N ALA A 31 -0.98 -9.73 2.52
CA ALA A 31 -1.43 -8.36 2.37
C ALA A 31 -2.03 -8.04 1.00
N PHE A 32 -1.53 -8.68 -0.07
CA PHE A 32 -1.79 -8.23 -1.44
C PHE A 32 -2.38 -9.31 -2.36
N ASP A 33 -2.24 -10.60 -2.06
CA ASP A 33 -2.80 -11.65 -2.91
C ASP A 33 -4.33 -11.66 -2.76
N PRO A 34 -5.10 -11.57 -3.86
CA PRO A 34 -6.55 -11.53 -3.79
C PRO A 34 -7.19 -12.88 -3.44
N ASN A 35 -6.41 -13.98 -3.37
CA ASN A 35 -6.91 -15.31 -3.06
C ASN A 35 -6.31 -15.85 -1.73
N PRO A 36 -6.92 -15.54 -0.57
CA PRO A 36 -6.44 -16.02 0.72
C PRO A 36 -6.39 -17.54 0.84
N ALA A 37 -7.30 -18.27 0.19
CA ALA A 37 -7.32 -19.73 0.24
C ALA A 37 -6.11 -20.36 -0.45
N GLU A 38 -5.69 -19.78 -1.59
CA GLU A 38 -4.45 -20.19 -2.25
C GLU A 38 -3.21 -19.86 -1.40
N VAL A 39 -3.21 -18.72 -0.71
CA VAL A 39 -2.10 -18.36 0.19
C VAL A 39 -1.99 -19.34 1.35
N GLU A 40 -3.10 -19.75 1.97
CA GLU A 40 -3.07 -20.77 3.02
C GLU A 40 -2.57 -22.12 2.50
N ALA A 41 -2.99 -22.54 1.29
CA ALA A 41 -2.46 -23.75 0.66
C ALA A 41 -0.94 -23.66 0.39
N LEU A 42 -0.42 -22.49 0.00
CA LEU A 42 1.01 -22.24 -0.16
C LEU A 42 1.75 -22.31 1.18
N LYS A 43 1.17 -21.77 2.27
CA LYS A 43 1.75 -21.87 3.62
C LYS A 43 1.83 -23.32 4.09
N GLU A 44 0.77 -24.10 3.90
CA GLU A 44 0.76 -25.53 4.23
C GLU A 44 1.79 -26.32 3.44
N HIS A 45 1.92 -26.05 2.13
CA HIS A 45 2.91 -26.68 1.27
C HIS A 45 4.34 -26.29 1.68
N TYR A 46 4.58 -25.02 2.02
CA TYR A 46 5.88 -24.56 2.48
C TYR A 46 6.30 -25.20 3.82
N ARG A 47 5.38 -25.30 4.79
CA ARG A 47 5.63 -25.99 6.06
C ARG A 47 5.94 -27.47 5.90
N ARG A 48 5.34 -28.12 4.90
CA ARG A 48 5.57 -29.55 4.58
C ARG A 48 6.91 -29.78 3.89
N GLY A 49 7.42 -28.78 3.19
CA GLY A 49 8.51 -28.90 2.23
C GLY A 49 8.01 -29.34 0.85
N GLY A 50 8.82 -29.07 -0.17
CA GLY A 50 8.50 -29.28 -1.59
C GLY A 50 8.20 -28.00 -2.37
N LEU A 51 8.17 -26.83 -1.70
CA LEU A 51 7.86 -25.54 -2.31
C LEU A 51 9.05 -24.58 -2.23
N GLY A 52 9.66 -24.28 -3.37
CA GLY A 52 10.81 -23.37 -3.43
C GLY A 52 10.46 -21.89 -3.33
N ASP A 53 11.33 -21.11 -2.69
CA ASP A 53 11.20 -19.65 -2.52
C ASP A 53 10.97 -18.89 -3.82
N MET A 54 11.55 -19.36 -4.92
CA MET A 54 11.39 -18.72 -6.22
C MET A 54 9.95 -18.75 -6.72
N VAL A 55 9.19 -19.81 -6.39
CA VAL A 55 7.77 -19.92 -6.76
C VAL A 55 6.96 -18.88 -6.00
N LEU A 56 7.17 -18.77 -4.68
CA LEU A 56 6.51 -17.77 -3.84
C LEU A 56 6.85 -16.34 -4.30
N LYS A 57 8.13 -16.07 -4.58
CA LYS A 57 8.59 -14.77 -5.09
C LYS A 57 7.95 -14.40 -6.43
N ARG A 58 7.82 -15.35 -7.36
CA ARG A 58 7.12 -15.11 -8.64
C ARG A 58 5.64 -14.80 -8.42
N ARG A 59 4.97 -15.48 -7.49
CA ARG A 59 3.58 -15.19 -7.14
C ARG A 59 3.44 -13.77 -6.60
N VAL A 60 4.25 -13.38 -5.61
CA VAL A 60 4.28 -12.00 -5.09
C VAL A 60 4.53 -10.98 -6.20
N GLU A 61 5.48 -11.26 -7.10
CA GLU A 61 5.76 -10.36 -8.21
C GLU A 61 4.54 -10.17 -9.12
N SER A 62 3.86 -11.25 -9.52
CA SER A 62 2.64 -11.15 -10.35
C SER A 62 1.56 -10.31 -9.66
N VAL A 63 1.27 -10.62 -8.40
CA VAL A 63 0.28 -9.90 -7.59
C VAL A 63 0.60 -8.41 -7.50
N LEU A 64 1.85 -8.06 -7.18
CA LEU A 64 2.27 -6.67 -7.08
C LEU A 64 2.23 -5.95 -8.43
N GLN A 65 2.61 -6.59 -9.54
CA GLN A 65 2.53 -5.96 -10.86
C GLN A 65 1.07 -5.69 -11.25
N GLU A 66 0.17 -6.65 -11.03
CA GLU A 66 -1.26 -6.48 -11.31
C GLU A 66 -1.89 -5.36 -10.47
N MET A 67 -1.58 -5.32 -9.17
CA MET A 67 -2.07 -4.29 -8.26
C MET A 67 -1.51 -2.90 -8.60
N LEU A 68 -0.21 -2.80 -8.89
CA LEU A 68 0.44 -1.52 -9.16
C LEU A 68 0.17 -0.98 -10.57
N ARG A 69 -0.21 -1.82 -11.54
CA ARG A 69 -0.48 -1.41 -12.93
C ARG A 69 -1.45 -0.22 -13.02
N PRO A 70 -2.70 -0.27 -12.49
CA PRO A 70 -3.63 0.85 -12.59
C PRO A 70 -3.13 2.12 -11.88
N ILE A 71 -2.36 1.97 -10.78
CA ILE A 71 -1.75 3.10 -10.07
C ILE A 71 -0.68 3.78 -10.93
N ARG A 72 0.16 2.99 -11.59
CA ARG A 72 1.22 3.49 -12.49
C ARG A 72 0.62 4.17 -13.71
N GLU A 73 -0.39 3.56 -14.34
CA GLU A 73 -1.11 4.15 -15.48
C GLU A 73 -1.74 5.49 -15.11
N ARG A 74 -2.45 5.56 -13.98
CA ARG A 74 -3.05 6.81 -13.50
C ARG A 74 -2.00 7.87 -13.16
N ARG A 75 -0.89 7.46 -12.53
CA ARG A 75 0.23 8.37 -12.26
C ARG A 75 0.82 8.93 -13.56
N GLU A 76 1.02 8.09 -14.57
CA GLU A 76 1.56 8.50 -15.86
C GLU A 76 0.64 9.49 -16.57
N GLN A 77 -0.68 9.24 -16.58
CA GLN A 77 -1.68 10.17 -17.09
C GLN A 77 -1.61 11.54 -16.38
N LEU A 78 -1.55 11.55 -15.04
CA LEU A 78 -1.44 12.79 -14.26
C LEU A 78 -0.11 13.51 -14.47
N ALA A 79 0.97 12.79 -14.74
CA ALA A 79 2.29 13.38 -14.98
C ALA A 79 2.35 14.15 -16.32
N GLN A 80 1.45 13.86 -17.26
CA GLN A 80 1.34 14.60 -18.52
C GLN A 80 0.80 16.02 -18.34
N ASP A 81 0.06 16.28 -17.26
CA ASP A 81 -0.45 17.60 -16.89
C ASP A 81 -0.20 17.90 -15.41
N PRO A 82 1.00 18.40 -15.07
CA PRO A 82 1.30 18.84 -13.71
C PRO A 82 0.39 19.99 -13.25
N GLY A 83 -0.13 20.82 -14.17
CA GLY A 83 -1.01 21.95 -13.86
C GLY A 83 -2.32 21.47 -13.24
N TYR A 84 -2.92 20.44 -13.83
CA TYR A 84 -4.11 19.78 -13.28
C TYR A 84 -3.89 19.27 -11.84
N VAL A 85 -2.72 18.69 -11.54
CA VAL A 85 -2.39 18.24 -10.17
C VAL A 85 -2.35 19.41 -9.19
N PHE A 86 -1.76 20.55 -9.59
CA PHE A 86 -1.75 21.75 -8.75
C PHE A 86 -3.16 22.32 -8.54
N ASP A 87 -4.02 22.27 -9.55
CA ASP A 87 -5.39 22.77 -9.42
C ASP A 87 -6.24 21.92 -8.48
N ILE A 88 -6.04 20.60 -8.46
CA ILE A 88 -6.63 19.72 -7.43
C ILE A 88 -6.20 20.17 -6.03
N LEU A 89 -4.90 20.43 -5.82
CA LEU A 89 -4.37 20.86 -4.52
C LEU A 89 -4.93 22.23 -4.10
N LYS A 90 -4.98 23.20 -5.02
CA LYS A 90 -5.55 24.53 -4.76
C LYS A 90 -7.03 24.43 -4.38
N LYS A 91 -7.80 23.62 -5.11
CA LYS A 91 -9.22 23.40 -4.82
C LYS A 91 -9.43 22.79 -3.44
N GLY A 92 -8.73 21.70 -3.13
CA GLY A 92 -8.82 21.07 -1.80
C GLY A 92 -8.38 22.02 -0.67
N THR A 93 -7.39 22.86 -0.92
CA THR A 93 -6.96 23.90 0.04
C THR A 93 -8.04 24.95 0.27
N ALA A 94 -8.72 25.40 -0.80
CA ALA A 94 -9.80 26.37 -0.70
C ALA A 94 -11.00 25.81 0.10
N GLU A 95 -11.42 24.58 -0.19
CA GLU A 95 -12.49 23.88 0.52
C GLU A 95 -12.15 23.69 2.01
N ALA A 96 -10.93 23.22 2.32
CA ALA A 96 -10.48 23.09 3.70
C ALA A 96 -10.44 24.45 4.43
N ARG A 97 -10.02 25.51 3.73
CA ARG A 97 -9.93 26.85 4.30
C ARG A 97 -11.30 27.37 4.73
N GLU A 98 -12.34 27.15 3.94
CA GLU A 98 -13.72 27.54 4.29
C GLU A 98 -14.17 26.92 5.61
N ILE A 99 -13.95 25.61 5.77
CA ILE A 99 -14.28 24.88 7.01
C ILE A 99 -13.48 25.43 8.19
N THR A 100 -12.15 25.57 8.03
CA THR A 100 -11.31 26.09 9.12
C THR A 100 -11.65 27.52 9.50
N GLN A 101 -12.07 28.35 8.54
CA GLN A 101 -12.46 29.73 8.80
C GLN A 101 -13.74 29.77 9.64
N GLN A 102 -14.73 28.94 9.31
CA GLN A 102 -15.95 28.80 10.12
C GLN A 102 -15.63 28.40 11.56
N THR A 103 -14.83 27.35 11.76
CA THR A 103 -14.42 26.91 13.11
C THR A 103 -13.69 28.03 13.86
N LEU A 104 -12.83 28.77 13.16
CA LEU A 104 -12.04 29.82 13.77
C LEU A 104 -12.91 31.02 14.18
N ASP A 105 -13.96 31.33 13.40
CA ASP A 105 -14.91 32.38 13.73
C ASP A 105 -15.83 31.99 14.91
N GLU A 106 -16.22 30.72 15.02
CA GLU A 106 -16.91 30.19 16.21
C GLU A 106 -16.06 30.33 17.47
N VAL A 107 -14.77 29.96 17.40
CA VAL A 107 -13.83 30.11 18.52
C VAL A 107 -13.62 31.58 18.87
N ARG A 108 -13.47 32.46 17.88
CA ARG A 108 -13.36 33.92 18.12
C ARG A 108 -14.59 34.48 18.79
N GLY A 109 -15.79 34.07 18.35
CA GLY A 109 -17.06 34.46 18.96
C GLY A 109 -17.17 34.02 20.41
N ALA A 110 -16.80 32.78 20.72
CA ALA A 110 -16.82 32.24 22.08
C ALA A 110 -15.83 32.95 23.02
N LEU A 111 -14.68 33.39 22.48
CA LEU A 111 -13.65 34.12 23.23
C LEU A 111 -13.89 35.64 23.31
N GLY A 112 -14.97 36.16 22.71
CA GLY A 112 -15.32 37.57 22.72
C GLY A 112 -14.35 38.45 21.91
N MET A 113 -13.61 37.88 20.96
CA MET A 113 -12.72 38.63 20.08
C MET A 113 -13.54 39.26 18.95
N PHE A 114 -13.52 40.59 18.84
CA PHE A 114 -14.14 41.31 17.71
C PHE A 114 -13.46 40.91 16.39
N SER A 115 -14.20 40.35 15.45
CA SER A 115 -13.76 40.24 14.05
C SER A 115 -14.27 41.46 13.28
N PHE A 116 -13.35 42.17 12.61
CA PHE A 116 -13.73 43.17 11.62
C PHE A 116 -13.99 42.45 10.29
N PRO A 117 -15.09 42.77 9.57
CA PRO A 117 -15.31 42.21 8.24
C PRO A 117 -14.21 42.71 7.29
N GLN A 118 -13.60 41.78 6.54
CA GLN A 118 -12.78 42.10 5.36
C GLN A 118 -13.67 42.25 4.12
#